data_AF-U1NNI4-F1
#
_entry.id   AF-U1NNI4-F1
#
_cell.length_a   1.000
_cell.length_b   1.000
_cell.length_c   1.000
_cell.angle_alpha   90.00
_cell.angle_beta   90.00
_cell.angle_gamma   90.00
#
_symmetry.space_group_name_H-M   'P 1'
#
loop_
_entity.id
_entity.type
_entity.pdbx_description
1 polymer ?
#
loop_
_entity_poly.entity_id
_entity_poly.type
_entity_poly.pdbx_seq_one_letter_code
_entity_poly.pdbx_strand_id
1 'polypeptide(L)' 'MTEWLRSLYGMDRILNGATRETDTMGQKSKAQKKRLAKLDRQNRRVPTWVMMKTDMEVSRNAKRRNWRRGDTDE' A
#
# COMPACT_ATOMS: atom_id res chain seq x y z
N MET A 1 48.36 -21.04 2.50
CA MET A 1 47.54 -21.80 1.51
C MET A 1 46.05 -21.48 1.60
N THR A 2 45.65 -20.32 2.16
CA THR A 2 44.23 -19.96 2.41
C THR A 2 43.88 -18.52 2.02
N GLU A 3 44.79 -17.77 1.39
CA GLU A 3 44.53 -16.40 0.93
C GLU A 3 44.20 -16.33 -0.57
N TRP A 4 44.72 -17.25 -1.39
CA TRP A 4 44.49 -17.29 -2.83
C TRP A 4 43.13 -17.90 -3.24
N LEU A 5 42.45 -18.60 -2.34
CA LEU A 5 41.12 -19.19 -2.57
C LEU A 5 39.96 -18.30 -2.10
N ARG A 6 40.23 -17.12 -1.52
CA ARG A 6 39.20 -16.15 -1.14
C ARG A 6 38.82 -15.17 -2.25
N SER A 7 39.66 -15.01 -3.28
CA SER A 7 39.44 -14.04 -4.36
C SER A 7 38.73 -14.62 -5.60
N LEU A 8 38.89 -15.92 -5.88
CA LEU A 8 38.35 -16.59 -7.07
C LEU A 8 36.92 -17.15 -6.92
N TYR A 9 36.46 -17.37 -5.70
CA TYR A 9 35.04 -17.52 -5.40
C TYR A 9 34.61 -16.19 -4.79
N GLY A 10 33.88 -15.36 -5.55
CA GLY A 10 33.39 -14.05 -5.14
C GLY A 10 32.43 -14.10 -3.95
N MET A 11 32.98 -14.39 -2.77
CA MET A 11 32.28 -14.45 -1.47
C MET A 11 32.30 -13.10 -0.75
N ASP A 12 32.96 -12.07 -1.30
CA ASP A 12 32.89 -10.69 -0.80
C ASP A 12 31.75 -9.86 -1.43
N ARG A 13 30.92 -10.48 -2.29
CA ARG A 13 29.73 -9.86 -2.88
C ARG A 13 28.43 -10.18 -2.13
N ILE A 14 28.52 -10.79 -0.95
CA ILE A 14 27.36 -11.13 -0.12
C ILE A 14 27.24 -10.16 1.08
N LEU A 15 28.32 -9.46 1.45
CA LEU A 15 28.35 -8.59 2.64
C LEU A 15 28.27 -7.08 2.33
N ASN A 16 28.21 -6.68 1.07
CA ASN A 16 28.05 -5.28 0.64
C ASN A 16 26.89 -5.09 -0.35
N GLY A 17 25.82 -5.85 -0.16
CA GLY A 17 24.55 -5.72 -0.88
C GLY A 17 23.48 -4.95 -0.09
N ALA A 18 23.86 -4.01 0.78
CA ALA A 18 22.90 -3.08 1.40
C ALA A 18 22.44 -1.99 0.43
N THR A 19 22.40 -2.29 -0.87
CA THR A 19 21.58 -1.55 -1.82
C THR A 19 20.15 -1.81 -1.38
N ARG A 20 19.55 -0.82 -0.71
CA ARG A 20 18.12 -0.76 -0.43
C ARG A 20 17.41 -1.09 -1.74
N GLU A 21 17.00 -2.34 -1.90
CA GLU A 21 15.93 -2.70 -2.82
C GLU A 21 14.80 -1.78 -2.42
N THR A 22 14.54 -0.76 -3.24
CA THR A 22 13.32 -0.01 -3.12
C THR A 22 12.24 -1.05 -3.40
N ASP A 23 11.71 -1.64 -2.33
CA ASP A 23 10.61 -2.60 -2.36
C ASP A 23 9.62 -2.12 -3.42
N THR A 24 9.19 -3.05 -4.24
CA THR A 24 8.58 -2.95 -5.58
C THR A 24 7.24 -2.19 -5.66
N MET A 25 7.00 -1.23 -4.77
CA MET A 25 5.94 -0.23 -4.84
C MET A 25 6.55 1.16 -4.68
N GLY A 26 6.10 2.12 -5.50
CA GLY A 26 6.57 3.51 -5.46
C GLY A 26 6.67 4.06 -4.03
N GLN A 27 7.76 4.77 -3.74
CA GLN A 27 8.12 5.20 -2.40
C GLN A 27 7.14 6.26 -1.86
N LYS A 28 6.07 5.80 -1.20
CA LYS A 28 5.03 6.67 -0.62
C LYS A 28 5.47 7.23 0.72
N SER A 29 5.34 8.55 0.88
CA SER A 29 5.53 9.23 2.15
C SER A 29 4.53 8.74 3.21
N LYS A 30 4.85 8.94 4.50
CA LYS A 30 3.93 8.62 5.61
C LYS A 30 2.60 9.38 5.49
N ALA A 31 2.63 10.60 4.95
CA ALA A 31 1.43 11.41 4.75
C ALA A 31 0.50 10.79 3.69
N GLN A 32 1.05 10.37 2.54
CA GLN A 32 0.30 9.66 1.50
C GLN A 32 -0.30 8.36 2.05
N LYS A 33 0.48 7.54 2.77
CA LYS A 33 -0.05 6.30 3.39
C LYS A 33 -1.24 6.57 4.32
N LYS A 34 -1.21 7.66 5.09
CA LYS A 34 -2.34 8.05 5.95
C LYS A 34 -3.57 8.48 5.15
N ARG A 35 -3.39 9.19 4.04
CA ARG A 35 -4.49 9.62 3.15
C ARG A 35 -5.14 8.42 2.46
N LEU A 36 -4.35 7.51 1.88
CA LEU A 36 -4.85 6.24 1.35
C LEU A 36 -5.62 5.43 2.40
N ALA A 37 -5.08 5.31 3.61
CA ALA A 37 -5.76 4.60 4.70
C ALA A 37 -7.08 5.27 5.13
N LYS A 38 -7.23 6.58 4.95
CA LYS A 38 -8.49 7.29 5.18
C LYS A 38 -9.48 7.00 4.05
N LEU A 39 -9.03 7.02 2.81
CA LEU A 39 -9.86 6.74 1.64
C LEU A 39 -10.41 5.31 1.65
N ASP A 40 -9.58 4.34 2.05
CA ASP A 40 -10.02 2.95 2.24
C ASP A 40 -11.13 2.86 3.30
N ARG A 41 -10.96 3.53 4.45
CA ARG A 41 -11.98 3.59 5.51
C ARG A 41 -13.29 4.25 5.06
N GLN A 42 -13.22 5.24 4.17
CA GLN A 42 -14.39 5.92 3.61
C GLN A 42 -15.13 5.05 2.58
N ASN A 43 -14.46 4.09 1.95
CA ASN A 43 -15.02 3.22 0.91
C ASN A 43 -15.88 2.06 1.45
N ARG A 44 -16.54 2.27 2.59
CA ARG A 44 -17.41 1.27 3.24
C ARG A 44 -18.88 1.47 2.84
N ARG A 45 -19.69 0.42 3.03
CA ARG A 45 -21.15 0.46 2.82
C ARG A 45 -21.82 1.27 3.93
N VAL A 46 -23.00 1.82 3.62
CA VAL A 46 -23.89 2.40 4.63
C VAL A 46 -24.31 1.30 5.62
N PRO A 47 -24.22 1.55 6.94
CA PRO A 47 -24.63 0.57 7.96
C PRO A 47 -26.13 0.24 7.89
N THR A 48 -26.49 -1.01 8.17
CA THR A 48 -27.87 -1.51 8.09
C THR A 48 -28.85 -0.73 8.96
N TRP A 49 -28.45 -0.39 10.19
CA TRP A 49 -29.31 0.39 11.09
C TRP A 49 -29.59 1.81 10.58
N VAL A 50 -28.68 2.40 9.79
CA VAL A 50 -28.91 3.71 9.16
C VAL A 50 -29.97 3.59 8.08
N MET A 51 -29.89 2.54 7.25
CA MET A 51 -30.91 2.26 6.24
C MET A 51 -32.29 2.05 6.87
N MET A 52 -32.38 1.27 7.95
CA MET A 52 -33.64 1.07 8.68
C MET A 52 -34.15 2.37 9.32
N LYS A 53 -33.26 3.20 9.88
CA LYS A 53 -33.64 4.48 10.50
C LYS A 53 -34.16 5.52 9.49
N THR A 54 -33.79 5.38 8.22
CA THR A 54 -34.08 6.34 7.15
C THR A 54 -35.09 5.80 6.14
N ASP A 55 -35.85 4.76 6.49
CA ASP A 55 -36.81 4.12 5.57
C ASP A 55 -36.19 3.80 4.19
N MET A 56 -34.92 3.39 4.20
CA MET A 56 -34.11 3.07 3.03
C MET A 56 -33.78 4.23 2.09
N GLU A 57 -34.08 5.49 2.45
CA GLU A 57 -33.70 6.68 1.68
C GLU A 57 -32.17 6.77 1.51
N VAL A 58 -31.41 6.47 2.57
CA VAL A 58 -29.94 6.47 2.54
C VAL A 58 -29.43 5.04 2.40
N SER A 59 -29.52 4.49 1.19
CA SER A 59 -29.12 3.09 0.89
C SER A 59 -27.69 2.92 0.37
N ARG A 60 -27.15 3.93 -0.32
CA ARG A 60 -25.86 3.85 -1.02
C ARG A 60 -24.89 4.96 -0.61
N ASN A 61 -23.60 4.63 -0.58
CA ASN A 61 -22.53 5.61 -0.41
C ASN A 61 -22.20 6.23 -1.77
N ALA A 62 -22.61 7.48 -1.98
CA ALA A 62 -22.36 8.21 -3.23
C ALA A 62 -20.87 8.41 -3.53
N LYS A 63 -20.01 8.42 -2.51
CA LYS A 63 -18.55 8.59 -2.62
C LYS A 63 -17.79 7.27 -2.68
N ARG A 64 -18.47 6.15 -2.95
CA ARG A 64 -17.83 4.84 -3.10
C ARG A 64 -16.85 4.87 -4.27
N ARG A 65 -15.64 4.35 -4.07
CA ARG A 65 -14.53 4.37 -5.04
C ARG A 65 -14.15 2.94 -5.42
N ASN A 66 -13.69 2.75 -6.64
CA ASN A 66 -13.11 1.49 -7.07
C ASN A 66 -11.70 1.74 -7.60
N TRP A 67 -10.73 0.99 -7.10
CA TRP A 67 -9.31 1.19 -7.36
C TRP A 67 -8.90 1.10 -8.85
N ARG A 68 -9.71 0.43 -9.71
CA ARG A 68 -9.49 0.39 -11.17
C ARG A 68 -10.29 1.42 -11.95
N ARG A 69 -11.42 1.89 -11.40
CA ARG A 69 -12.41 2.69 -12.17
C ARG A 69 -12.42 4.16 -11.78
N GLY A 70 -11.82 4.52 -10.65
CA GLY A 70 -11.72 5.89 -10.19
C GLY A 70 -10.30 6.19 -9.75
N ASP A 71 -9.85 7.40 -10.06
CA ASP A 71 -8.56 7.89 -9.63
C ASP A 71 -8.65 8.53 -8.24
N THR A 72 -7.51 8.58 -7.56
CA THR A 72 -7.34 9.28 -6.29
C THR A 72 -6.36 10.42 -6.54
N ASP A 73 -6.69 11.62 -6.06
CA ASP A 73 -5.93 12.85 -6.30
C ASP A 73 -4.57 12.91 -5.52
N GLU A 74 -3.84 11.79 -5.40
CA GLU A 74 -2.55 11.70 -4.70
C GLU A 74 -1.31 11.95 -5.56
#